data_AF-B8C535-F1
#
_entry.id   AF-B8C535-F1
#
_cell.length_a   1.000
_cell.length_b   1.000
_cell.length_c   1.000
_cell.angle_alpha   90.00
_cell.angle_beta   90.00
_cell.angle_gamma   90.00
#
_symmetry.space_group_name_H-M   'P 1'
#
loop_
_entity.id
_entity.type
_entity.pdbx_description
1 polymer ?
#
loop_
_entity_poly.entity_id
_entity_poly.type
_entity_poly.pdbx_seq_one_letter_code
_entity_poly.pdbx_strand_id
1 'polypeptide(L)'
;MHPPLDRPHPDCQNEIHALQSCHATSPKLKFWACNQVKFDLDKCLKEEKQKLLYELNKDVEQKRKAEEDVFQMAVGKDVSFEEYLKGDKDYVRAMEERRRRDEGKAAAS
;
A
#
# COMPACT_ATOMS: atom_id res chain seq x y z
N MET A 1 -16.01 -19.89 -12.02
CA MET A 1 -16.23 -18.96 -13.14
C MET A 1 -15.10 -17.95 -13.11
N HIS A 2 -14.41 -17.72 -14.24
CA HIS A 2 -13.35 -16.70 -14.33
C HIS A 2 -13.97 -15.29 -14.37
N PRO A 3 -13.25 -14.23 -13.97
CA PRO A 3 -13.68 -12.84 -14.18
C PRO A 3 -13.90 -12.53 -15.68
N PRO A 4 -14.60 -11.44 -16.03
CA PRO A 4 -14.74 -11.02 -17.43
C PRO A 4 -13.37 -10.89 -18.10
N LEU A 5 -13.19 -11.55 -19.26
CA LEU A 5 -11.95 -11.55 -20.05
C LEU A 5 -11.98 -10.48 -21.15
N ASP A 6 -12.83 -9.47 -21.00
CA ASP A 6 -13.07 -8.43 -22.02
C ASP A 6 -11.90 -7.44 -22.15
N ARG A 7 -11.01 -7.41 -21.15
CA ARG A 7 -9.80 -6.58 -21.16
C ARG A 7 -8.61 -7.37 -21.73
N PRO A 8 -7.61 -6.70 -22.32
CA PRO A 8 -6.41 -7.38 -22.81
C PRO A 8 -5.64 -8.03 -21.66
N HIS A 9 -5.22 -9.28 -21.89
CA HIS A 9 -4.42 -10.10 -20.98
C HIS A 9 -3.12 -10.49 -21.69
N PRO A 10 -2.11 -9.59 -21.74
CA PRO A 10 -0.90 -9.79 -22.53
C PRO A 10 -0.13 -11.07 -22.15
N ASP A 11 -0.16 -11.47 -20.87
CA ASP A 11 0.57 -12.65 -20.39
C ASP A 11 -0.25 -13.95 -20.56
N CYS A 12 -1.58 -13.86 -20.58
CA CYS A 12 -2.49 -15.02 -20.49
C CYS A 12 -3.36 -15.28 -21.73
N GLN A 13 -3.02 -14.66 -22.87
CA GLN A 13 -3.81 -14.77 -24.09
C GLN A 13 -3.90 -16.22 -24.60
N ASN A 14 -2.85 -17.02 -24.40
CA ASN A 14 -2.80 -18.41 -24.84
C ASN A 14 -3.81 -19.29 -24.07
N GLU A 15 -3.91 -19.10 -22.76
CA GLU A 15 -4.81 -19.81 -21.85
C GLU A 15 -6.27 -19.42 -22.13
N ILE A 16 -6.51 -18.15 -22.47
CA ILE A 16 -7.83 -17.66 -22.91
C ILE A 16 -8.25 -18.36 -24.20
N HIS A 17 -7.35 -18.43 -25.19
CA HIS A 17 -7.61 -19.11 -26.45
C HIS A 17 -7.86 -20.61 -26.24
N ALA A 18 -7.12 -21.25 -25.33
CA ALA A 18 -7.33 -22.64 -24.96
C ALA A 18 -8.73 -22.85 -24.36
N LEU A 19 -9.19 -21.96 -23.49
CA LEU A 19 -10.53 -22.03 -22.89
C LEU A 19 -11.63 -21.84 -23.93
N GLN A 20 -11.47 -20.84 -24.82
CA GLN A 20 -12.39 -20.60 -25.93
C GLN A 20 -12.47 -21.81 -26.86
N SER A 21 -11.33 -22.40 -27.21
CA SER A 21 -11.26 -23.63 -28.01
C SER A 21 -11.92 -24.80 -27.29
N CYS A 22 -11.73 -24.94 -25.98
CA CYS A 22 -12.37 -26.00 -25.20
C CYS A 22 -13.90 -25.84 -25.20
N HIS A 23 -14.41 -24.62 -25.03
CA HIS A 23 -15.84 -24.35 -25.09
C HIS A 23 -16.45 -24.49 -26.49
N ALA A 24 -15.68 -24.24 -27.55
CA ALA A 24 -16.12 -24.43 -28.94
C ALA A 24 -16.19 -25.91 -29.35
N THR A 25 -15.29 -26.73 -28.81
CA THR A 25 -15.15 -28.15 -29.20
C THR A 25 -15.85 -29.11 -28.25
N SER A 26 -16.04 -28.73 -26.98
CA SER A 26 -16.62 -29.61 -25.96
C SER A 26 -18.15 -29.58 -25.99
N PRO A 27 -18.82 -30.74 -25.83
CA PRO A 27 -20.27 -30.78 -25.70
C PRO A 27 -20.72 -30.08 -24.42
N LYS A 28 -21.75 -29.22 -24.53
CA LYS A 28 -22.33 -28.45 -23.41
C LYS A 28 -22.82 -29.31 -22.22
N LEU A 29 -23.03 -30.61 -22.44
CA LEU A 29 -23.43 -31.57 -21.41
C LEU A 29 -22.26 -32.05 -20.53
N LYS A 30 -21.00 -31.80 -20.93
CA LYS A 30 -19.81 -32.18 -20.17
C LYS A 30 -19.23 -30.97 -19.43
N PHE A 31 -19.88 -30.60 -18.33
CA PHE A 31 -19.50 -29.45 -17.52
C PHE A 31 -18.08 -29.51 -16.93
N TRP A 32 -17.48 -30.70 -16.83
CA TRP A 32 -16.12 -30.91 -16.30
C TRP A 32 -15.02 -30.97 -17.37
N ALA A 33 -15.36 -30.99 -18.65
CA ALA A 33 -14.40 -31.25 -19.73
C ALA A 33 -13.27 -30.19 -19.81
N CYS A 34 -13.57 -28.96 -19.43
CA CYS A 34 -12.63 -27.83 -19.51
C CYS A 34 -12.00 -27.45 -18.16
N ASN A 35 -12.10 -28.30 -17.13
CA ASN A 35 -11.62 -27.96 -15.79
C ASN A 35 -10.10 -27.71 -15.74
N GLN A 36 -9.31 -28.49 -16.47
CA GLN A 36 -7.86 -28.31 -16.50
C GLN A 36 -7.50 -26.97 -17.16
N VAL A 37 -8.05 -26.70 -18.35
CA VAL A 37 -7.84 -25.45 -19.07
C VAL A 37 -8.26 -24.24 -18.25
N LYS A 38 -9.39 -24.36 -17.53
CA LYS A 38 -9.85 -23.34 -16.59
C LYS A 38 -8.87 -23.14 -15.43
N PHE A 39 -8.32 -24.21 -14.86
CA PHE A 39 -7.33 -24.13 -13.78
C PHE A 39 -6.05 -23.42 -14.24
N ASP A 40 -5.57 -23.77 -15.44
CA ASP A 40 -4.37 -23.17 -16.02
C ASP A 40 -4.58 -21.68 -16.29
N LEU A 41 -5.75 -21.29 -16.81
CA LEU A 41 -6.13 -19.90 -16.99
C LEU A 41 -6.20 -19.14 -15.66
N ASP A 42 -6.87 -19.69 -14.65
CA ASP A 42 -6.99 -19.04 -13.33
C ASP A 42 -5.61 -18.82 -12.70
N LYS A 43 -4.68 -19.77 -12.89
CA LYS A 43 -3.29 -19.65 -12.44
C LYS A 43 -2.59 -18.49 -13.14
N CYS A 44 -2.65 -18.43 -14.47
CA CYS A 44 -2.01 -17.36 -15.22
C CYS A 44 -2.57 -15.98 -14.83
N LEU A 45 -3.89 -15.82 -14.79
CA LEU A 45 -4.54 -14.56 -14.44
C LEU A 45 -4.18 -14.09 -13.02
N LYS A 46 -3.96 -15.03 -12.10
CA LYS A 46 -3.50 -14.71 -10.75
C LYS A 46 -2.08 -14.16 -10.75
N GLU A 47 -1.18 -14.76 -11.53
CA GLU A 47 0.21 -14.30 -11.68
C GLU A 47 0.28 -12.93 -12.36
N GLU A 48 -0.45 -12.73 -13.46
CA GLU A 48 -0.55 -11.44 -14.16
C GLU A 48 -1.08 -10.34 -13.22
N LYS A 49 -2.15 -10.64 -12.46
CA LYS A 49 -2.69 -9.70 -11.46
C LYS A 49 -1.65 -9.34 -10.40
N GLN A 50 -0.86 -10.30 -9.93
CA GLN A 50 0.17 -10.04 -8.92
C GLN A 50 1.27 -9.13 -9.46
N LYS A 51 1.74 -9.34 -10.70
CA LYS A 51 2.71 -8.45 -11.35
C LYS A 51 2.16 -7.04 -11.50
N LEU A 52 0.93 -6.90 -12.01
CA LEU A 52 0.29 -5.60 -12.19
C LEU A 52 0.15 -4.86 -10.85
N LEU A 53 -0.29 -5.56 -9.80
CA LEU A 53 -0.40 -4.95 -8.47
C LEU A 53 0.95 -4.56 -7.90
N TYR A 54 2.00 -5.34 -8.14
CA TYR A 54 3.35 -4.98 -7.72
C TYR A 54 3.80 -3.68 -8.41
N GLU A 55 3.64 -3.58 -9.73
CA GLU A 55 4.02 -2.40 -10.51
C GLU A 55 3.22 -1.15 -10.13
N LEU A 56 1.92 -1.29 -9.90
CA LEU A 56 1.06 -0.18 -9.48
C LEU A 56 1.37 0.29 -8.06
N ASN A 57 1.75 -0.64 -7.17
CA ASN A 57 1.96 -0.33 -5.77
C ASN A 57 3.42 -0.01 -5.40
N LYS A 58 4.36 -0.09 -6.35
CA LYS A 58 5.80 0.11 -6.09
C LYS A 58 6.13 1.47 -5.44
N ASP A 59 5.38 2.51 -5.77
CA ASP A 59 5.61 3.89 -5.31
C ASP A 59 4.56 4.36 -4.29
N VAL A 60 3.71 3.46 -3.76
CA VAL A 60 2.60 3.86 -2.87
C VAL A 60 3.10 4.54 -1.61
N GLU A 61 4.18 4.05 -1.01
CA GLU A 61 4.74 4.65 0.20
C GLU A 61 5.33 6.05 -0.08
N GLN A 62 5.93 6.24 -1.26
CA GLN A 62 6.48 7.52 -1.67
C GLN A 62 5.37 8.54 -1.94
N LYS A 63 4.31 8.12 -2.66
CA LYS A 63 3.13 8.95 -2.92
C LYS A 63 2.41 9.32 -1.63
N ARG A 64 2.24 8.36 -0.72
CA ARG A 64 1.64 8.59 0.60
C ARG A 64 2.42 9.62 1.42
N LYS A 65 3.76 9.50 1.47
CA LYS A 65 4.60 10.50 2.13
C LYS A 65 4.52 11.88 1.49
N ALA A 66 4.50 11.94 0.15
CA ALA A 66 4.35 13.22 -0.56
C ALA A 66 2.99 13.87 -0.29
N GLU A 67 1.90 13.09 -0.25
CA GLU A 67 0.57 13.57 0.12
C GLU A 67 0.51 14.04 1.59
N GLU A 68 1.12 13.29 2.51
CA GLU A 68 1.21 13.64 3.94
C GLU A 68 2.02 14.93 4.15
N ASP A 69 3.13 15.12 3.44
CA ASP A 69 3.98 16.32 3.49
C ASP A 69 3.23 17.57 2.98
N VAL A 70 2.56 17.45 1.83
CA VAL A 70 1.70 18.52 1.30
C VAL A 70 0.56 18.86 2.26
N PHE A 71 -0.05 17.86 2.90
CA PHE A 71 -1.08 18.08 3.90
C PHE A 71 -0.52 18.79 5.15
N GLN A 72 0.66 18.41 5.63
CA GLN A 72 1.32 19.07 6.75
C GLN A 72 1.59 20.55 6.45
N MET A 73 2.09 20.87 5.25
CA MET A 73 2.29 22.25 4.79
C MET A 73 0.97 23.02 4.71
N ALA A 74 -0.11 22.40 4.22
CA ALA A 74 -1.41 23.05 4.08
C ALA A 74 -2.09 23.35 5.43
N VAL A 75 -1.82 22.53 6.45
CA VAL A 75 -2.39 22.68 7.80
C VAL A 75 -1.58 23.66 8.67
N GLY A 76 -0.42 24.15 8.20
CA GLY A 76 0.40 25.15 8.90
C GLY A 76 1.04 24.64 10.20
N LYS A 77 1.25 23.32 10.30
CA LYS A 77 2.03 22.71 11.39
C LYS A 77 3.48 22.58 10.94
N ASP A 78 4.15 23.71 10.87
CA ASP A 78 5.52 23.82 10.35
C ASP A 78 6.58 23.31 11.33
N VAL A 79 6.18 23.00 12.58
CA VAL A 79 7.06 22.50 13.64
C VAL A 79 6.38 21.39 14.42
N SER A 80 7.17 20.39 14.83
CA SER A 80 6.70 19.39 15.80
C SER A 80 6.30 20.06 17.12
N PHE A 81 5.40 19.45 17.90
CA PHE A 81 4.98 20.02 19.20
C PHE A 81 6.17 20.29 20.13
N GLU A 82 7.18 19.44 20.06
CA GLU A 82 8.41 19.56 20.84
C GLU A 82 9.27 20.76 20.40
N GLU A 83 9.25 21.06 19.11
CA GLU A 83 9.95 22.17 18.48
C GLU A 83 9.21 23.50 18.69
N TYR A 84 7.88 23.46 18.72
CA TYR A 84 7.04 24.54 19.24
C TYR A 84 7.35 24.86 20.71
N LEU A 85 7.41 23.84 21.58
CA LEU A 85 7.71 24.02 23.01
C LEU A 85 9.13 24.56 23.24
N LYS A 86 10.11 24.21 22.40
CA LYS A 86 11.46 24.78 22.47
C LYS A 86 11.51 26.26 22.07
N GLY A 87 10.59 26.72 21.21
CA GLY A 87 10.44 28.12 20.84
C GLY A 87 9.66 28.95 21.87
N ASP A 88 8.90 28.29 22.75
CA ASP A 88 8.09 28.93 23.80
C ASP A 88 8.96 29.36 25.00
N LYS A 89 9.08 30.67 25.20
CA LYS A 89 9.93 31.26 26.24
C LYS A 89 9.48 30.90 27.66
N ASP A 90 8.18 30.72 27.87
CA ASP A 90 7.63 30.41 29.19
C ASP A 90 7.89 28.95 29.54
N TYR A 91 7.75 28.03 28.56
CA TYR A 91 8.12 26.63 28.73
C TYR A 91 9.62 26.45 29.02
N VAL A 92 10.49 27.10 28.23
CA VAL A 92 11.95 27.03 28.43
C VAL A 92 12.34 27.53 29.82
N ARG A 93 11.80 28.68 30.25
CA ARG A 93 12.04 29.22 31.59
C ARG A 93 11.60 28.25 32.69
N ALA A 94 10.42 27.66 32.57
CA ALA A 94 9.91 26.69 33.54
C ALA A 94 10.75 25.39 33.60
N MET A 95 11.36 24.98 32.49
CA MET A 95 12.27 23.84 32.44
C MET A 95 13.62 24.15 33.09
N GLU A 96 14.19 25.33 32.85
CA GLU A 96 15.43 25.78 33.49
C GLU A 96 15.27 25.92 35.01
N GLU A 97 14.14 26.47 35.48
CA GLU A 97 13.82 26.56 36.90
C GLU A 97 13.73 25.19 37.57
N ARG A 98 13.09 24.22 36.90
CA ARG A 98 13.06 22.83 37.39
C ARG A 98 14.46 22.23 37.46
N ARG A 99 15.27 22.40 36.42
CA ARG A 99 16.66 21.91 36.38
C ARG A 99 17.48 22.48 37.53
N ARG A 100 17.40 23.79 37.78
CA ARG A 100 18.08 24.45 38.90
C ARG A 100 17.65 23.91 40.26
N ARG A 101 16.34 23.67 40.44
CA ARG A 101 15.80 23.09 41.68
C ARG A 101 16.31 21.67 41.91
N ASP A 102 16.36 20.87 40.85
CA ASP A 102 16.75 19.46 40.95
C ASP A 102 18.28 19.33 41.13
N GLU A 103 19.09 20.18 40.49
CA GLU A 103 20.54 20.32 40.75
C GLU A 103 20.81 20.78 42.20
N GLY A 104 20.03 21.73 42.70
CA GLY A 104 20.12 22.17 44.10
C GLY A 104 19.74 21.08 45.11
N LYS A 105 18.80 20.19 44.77
CA LYS A 105 18.46 19.02 45.59
C LYS A 105 19.54 17.93 45.54
N ALA A 106 20.12 17.71 44.37
CA ALA A 106 21.20 16.73 44.19
C ALA A 106 22.50 17.17 44.89
N ALA A 107 22.78 18.47 44.96
CA ALA A 107 23.93 19.02 45.71
C ALA A 107 23.71 19.07 47.23
N ALA A 108 22.46 18.92 47.70
CA ALA A 108 22.08 18.91 49.10
C ALA A 108 21.82 17.50 49.67
N SER A 109 21.96 16.46 48.84
CA SER A 109 21.93 15.03 49.24
C SER A 109 23.35 14.47 49.25
#